data_AF-A0A9D5VAG6-F1
#
_entry.id   AF-A0A9D5VAG6-F1
#
_cell.length_a   1.000
_cell.length_b   1.000
_cell.length_c   1.000
_cell.angle_alpha   90.00
_cell.angle_beta   90.00
_cell.angle_gamma   90.00
#
_symmetry.space_group_name_H-M   'P 1'
#
loop_
_entity.id
_entity.type
_entity.pdbx_description
1 polymer ?
#
loop_
_entity_poly.entity_id
_entity_poly.type
_entity_poly.pdbx_seq_one_letter_code
_entity_poly.pdbx_strand_id
1 'polypeptide(L)' 'MTDKKALTTAEAAAYVNAASPAQFLREVRQGVWPGPLTKNSRPQRWSRAALDACLDGGIMQQNQQEHALDKELGL' A
#
# COMPACT_ATOMS: atom_id res chain seq x y z
N MET A 1 -19.63 -4.72 13.33
CA MET A 1 -18.94 -3.44 13.03
C MET A 1 -17.47 -3.67 13.26
N THR A 2 -16.72 -4.05 12.23
CA THR A 2 -15.28 -4.33 12.36
C THR A 2 -14.54 -2.99 12.39
N ASP A 3 -14.04 -2.62 13.57
CA ASP A 3 -13.15 -1.49 13.75
C ASP A 3 -12.05 -1.50 12.68
N LYS A 4 -12.12 -0.52 11.76
CA LYS A 4 -11.07 -0.25 10.78
C LYS A 4 -9.86 0.31 11.54
N LYS A 5 -9.14 -0.55 12.27
CA LYS A 5 -7.92 -0.17 12.99
C LYS A 5 -6.88 0.27 11.98
N ALA A 6 -6.73 1.58 11.89
CA ALA A 6 -5.73 2.26 11.08
C ALA A 6 -4.39 2.22 11.83
N LEU A 7 -3.43 1.45 11.31
CA LEU A 7 -2.14 1.22 11.93
C LEU A 7 -1.19 2.39 11.66
N THR A 8 -0.40 2.79 12.65
CA THR A 8 0.79 3.64 12.44
C THR A 8 1.85 2.89 11.62
N THR A 9 2.88 3.61 11.15
CA THR A 9 4.02 2.98 10.47
C THR A 9 4.69 1.90 11.33
N ALA A 10 4.87 2.16 12.63
CA ALA A 10 5.53 1.22 13.54
C ALA A 10 4.67 -0.04 13.75
N GLU A 11 3.36 0.13 13.95
CA GLU A 11 2.43 -0.99 14.08
C GLU A 11 2.32 -1.79 12.79
N ALA A 12 2.24 -1.13 11.63
CA ALA A 12 2.19 -1.80 10.34
C ALA A 12 3.46 -2.60 10.04
N ALA A 13 4.64 -2.03 10.34
CA ALA A 13 5.91 -2.72 10.20
C ALA A 13 5.99 -3.96 11.09
N ALA A 14 5.55 -3.85 12.34
CA ALA A 14 5.46 -4.99 13.24
C ALA A 14 4.45 -6.04 12.74
N TYR A 15 3.32 -5.60 12.18
CA TYR A 15 2.27 -6.47 11.67
C TYR A 15 2.75 -7.38 10.53
N VAL A 16 3.55 -6.83 9.61
CA VAL A 16 4.12 -7.59 8.48
C VAL A 16 5.47 -8.22 8.79
N ASN A 17 5.91 -8.21 10.05
CA ASN A 17 7.23 -8.68 10.50
C ASN A 17 8.41 -8.04 9.74
N ALA A 18 8.32 -6.76 9.40
CA ALA A 18 9.46 -6.01 8.84
C ALA A 18 10.52 -5.77 9.94
N ALA A 19 11.81 -5.82 9.58
CA ALA A 19 12.89 -5.64 10.55
C ALA A 19 12.97 -4.19 11.08
N SER A 20 12.43 -3.22 10.34
CA SER A 20 12.31 -1.84 10.82
C SER A 20 11.18 -1.06 10.11
N PRO A 21 10.67 0.03 10.72
CA PRO A 21 9.72 0.93 10.05
C PRO A 21 10.26 1.54 8.76
N ALA A 22 11.57 1.79 8.69
CA ALA A 22 12.23 2.33 7.49
C ALA A 22 12.25 1.32 6.35
N GLN A 23 12.52 0.04 6.65
CA GLN A 23 12.42 -1.05 5.67
C GLN A 23 10.99 -1.16 5.14
N PHE A 24 9.99 -1.15 6.02
CA PHE A 24 8.59 -1.22 5.62
C PHE A 24 8.23 -0.08 4.66
N LEU A 25 8.61 1.17 4.96
CA LEU A 25 8.37 2.30 4.06
C LEU A 25 9.08 2.16 2.71
N ARG A 26 10.28 1.56 2.68
CA ARG A 26 10.99 1.27 1.42
C ARG A 26 10.22 0.24 0.59
N GLU A 27 9.74 -0.82 1.23
CA GLU A 27 8.95 -1.88 0.58
C GLU A 27 7.59 -1.35 0.07
N VAL A 28 6.94 -0.45 0.81
CA VAL A 28 5.74 0.28 0.33
C VAL A 28 6.06 1.08 -0.94
N ARG A 29 7.19 1.79 -0.98
CA ARG A 29 7.62 2.54 -2.19
C ARG A 29 7.97 1.65 -3.37
N GLN A 30 8.44 0.43 -3.10
CA GLN A 30 8.73 -0.58 -4.11
C GLN A 30 7.48 -1.34 -4.57
N GLY A 31 6.31 -1.07 -3.98
CA GLY A 31 5.06 -1.73 -4.33
C GLY A 31 4.88 -3.13 -3.73
N VAL A 32 5.73 -3.52 -2.78
CA VAL A 32 5.59 -4.81 -2.06
C VAL A 32 4.40 -4.75 -1.11
N TRP A 33 4.18 -3.59 -0.48
CA TRP A 33 3.11 -3.36 0.48
C TRP A 33 2.18 -2.23 0.02
N PRO A 34 0.90 -2.24 0.46
CA PRO A 34 -0.04 -1.19 0.13
C PRO A 34 0.38 0.15 0.73
N GLY A 35 0.08 1.22 0.00
CA GLY A 35 0.29 2.60 0.45
C GLY A 35 -0.57 2.96 1.67
N PRO A 36 -0.27 4.09 2.32
CA PRO A 36 -1.07 4.60 3.42
C PRO A 36 -2.47 5.02 2.92
N LEU A 37 -3.47 4.93 3.81
CA LEU A 37 -4.85 5.35 3.58
C LEU A 37 -4.97 6.80 3.08
N THR A 38 -4.10 7.67 3.60
CA THR A 38 -4.05 9.09 3.24
C THR A 38 -2.60 9.49 3.01
N LYS A 39 -2.21 9.69 1.75
CA LYS A 39 -0.83 10.01 1.36
C LYS A 39 -0.33 11.34 1.96
N ASN A 40 -1.24 12.30 2.14
CA ASN A 40 -0.91 13.67 2.59
C ASN A 40 -1.16 13.93 4.08
N SER A 41 -1.69 12.95 4.82
CA SER A 41 -1.93 13.12 6.26
C SER A 41 -0.70 12.71 7.07
N ARG A 42 -0.42 13.46 8.13
CA ARG A 42 0.57 13.10 9.15
C ARG A 42 -0.14 13.01 10.51
N PRO A 43 0.02 11.90 11.26
CA PRO A 43 0.78 10.70 10.91
C PRO A 43 0.09 9.87 9.81
N GLN A 44 0.89 9.27 8.93
CA GLN A 44 0.39 8.32 7.93
C GLN A 44 -0.19 7.08 8.62
N ARG A 45 -1.21 6.50 8.00
CA ARG A 45 -1.95 5.35 8.54
C ARG A 45 -2.12 4.26 7.49
N TRP A 46 -2.05 3.01 7.89
CA TRP A 46 -2.21 1.83 7.03
C TRP A 46 -3.48 1.06 7.39
N SER A 47 -4.14 0.53 6.36
CA SER A 47 -5.29 -0.35 6.55
C SER A 47 -4.80 -1.76 6.87
N ARG A 48 -5.15 -2.27 8.06
CA ARG A 48 -4.89 -3.66 8.41
C ARG A 48 -5.45 -4.63 7.37
N ALA A 49 -6.68 -4.42 6.93
CA ALA A 49 -7.32 -5.27 5.92
C ALA A 49 -6.58 -5.28 4.57
N ALA A 50 -5.93 -4.17 4.19
CA ALA A 50 -5.13 -4.14 2.97
C ALA A 50 -3.82 -4.93 3.13
N LEU A 51 -3.20 -4.87 4.31
CA LEU A 51 -2.03 -5.67 4.64
C LEU A 51 -2.37 -7.16 4.70
N ASP A 52 -3.49 -7.52 5.32
CA ASP A 52 -4.01 -8.90 5.35
C ASP A 52 -4.23 -9.45 3.94
N ALA A 53 -4.85 -8.66 3.05
CA ALA A 53 -5.04 -9.06 1.66
C ALA A 53 -3.71 -9.35 0.93
N CYS A 54 -2.65 -8.59 1.21
CA CYS A 54 -1.32 -8.87 0.67
C CYS A 54 -0.68 -10.13 1.27
N LEU A 55 -0.87 -10.36 2.58
CA LEU A 55 -0.34 -11.54 3.28
C LEU A 55 -1.04 -12.84 2.84
N ASP A 56 -2.36 -12.80 2.60
CA ASP A 56 -3.16 -13.94 2.15
C ASP A 56 -2.91 -14.32 0.66
N GLY A 57 -1.93 -13.69 0.00
CA GLY A 57 -1.57 -13.98 -1.39
C GLY A 57 -2.35 -13.18 -2.43
N GLY A 58 -3.09 -12.15 -2.01
CA GLY A 58 -3.61 -11.13 -2.91
C GLY A 58 -2.47 -10.30 -3.45
N ILE A 59 -1.89 -10.74 -4.58
CA ILE A 59 -0.93 -9.99 -5.38
C ILE A 59 -1.55 -8.63 -5.73
N MET A 60 -1.32 -7.61 -4.91
CA MET A 60 -1.54 -6.22 -5.30
C MET A 60 -0.38 -5.78 -6.19
N GLN A 61 -0.28 -6.35 -7.38
CA GLN A 61 0.38 -5.66 -8.49
C GLN A 61 -0.54 -4.48 -8.88
N GLN A 62 -0.40 -3.36 -8.18
CA GLN A 62 -0.91 -2.10 -8.70
C GLN A 62 0.13 -1.52 -9.67
N ASN A 63 0.05 -1.97 -10.92
CA ASN A 63 0.48 -1.18 -12.07
C ASN A 63 -0.23 0.18 -12.01
N GLN A 64 0.43 1.21 -11.44
CA GLN A 64 0.03 2.61 -11.60
C GLN A 64 0.72 3.25 -12.82
N GLN A 65 0.81 2.51 -13.92
CA GLN A 65 1.19 3.04 -15.23
C GLN A 65 0.39 2.29 -16.28
N GLU A 66 -0.72 2.89 -16.72
CA GLU A 66 -1.21 2.86 -18.11
C GLU A 66 -2.51 3.69 -18.15
N HIS A 67 -2.35 5.01 -18.25
CA HIS A 67 -3.41 5.87 -18.72
C HIS A 67 -2.85 6.68 -19.88
N ALA A 68 -3.51 6.53 -21.03
CA ALA A 68 -3.39 7.24 -22.30
C ALA A 68 -2.29 6.80 -23.28
N LEU A 69 -2.51 5.67 -23.95
CA LEU A 69 -2.06 5.43 -25.33
C LEU A 69 -3.21 4.72 -26.06
N ASP A 70 -4.18 5.50 -26.54
CA ASP A 70 -4.75 5.39 -27.89
C ASP A 70 -5.93 6.37 -27.99
N LYS A 71 -5.69 7.54 -28.57
CA LYS A 71 -6.75 8.27 -29.25
C LYS A 71 -6.21 8.69 -30.61
N GLU A 72 -6.33 7.74 -31.52
CA GLU A 72 -6.69 7.97 -32.91
C GLU A 72 -5.65 8.75 -33.74
N LEU A 73 -4.75 7.98 -34.36
CA LEU A 73 -4.37 8.22 -35.75
C LEU A 73 -5.63 8.16 -36.62
N GLY A 74 -6.35 9.29 -36.69
CA GLY A 74 -7.40 9.52 -37.68
C GLY A 74 -6.75 9.77 -39.05
N LEU A 75 -6.68 8.70 -39.84
CA LEU A 75 -6.62 8.75 -41.30
C LEU A 75 -7.83 9.50 -41.86
#